data_AF-A0ABD5XPB5-F1
#
_entry.id   AF-A0ABD5XPB5-F1
#
_cell.length_a   1.000
_cell.length_b   1.000
_cell.length_c   1.000
_cell.angle_alpha   90.00
_cell.angle_beta   90.00
_cell.angle_gamma   90.00
#
_symmetry.space_group_name_H-M   'P 1'
#
loop_
_entity.id
_entity.type
_entity.pdbx_description
1 polymer ?
#
loop_
_entity_poly.entity_id
_entity_poly.type
_entity_poly.pdbx_seq_one_letter_code
_entity_poly.pdbx_strand_id
1 'polypeptide(L)' 'MLNLPWTHAGLPTVGLPAGAVDGLPVGIQVVAGFGRDERLLRWTEDLAPVVRGAA' A
#
# COMPACT_ATOMS: atom_id res chain seq x y z
N MET A 1 -11.02 -7.26 8.82
CA MET A 1 -10.04 -6.47 9.61
C MET A 1 -8.63 -6.83 9.14
N LEU A 2 -8.07 -6.11 8.15
CA LEU A 2 -6.70 -6.37 7.65
C LEU A 2 -5.70 -5.27 8.05
N ASN A 3 -6.19 -4.13 8.55
CA ASN A 3 -5.36 -3.00 8.96
C ASN A 3 -5.00 -3.00 10.46
N LEU A 4 -5.66 -3.85 11.25
CA LEU A 4 -5.60 -3.82 12.72
C LEU A 4 -4.18 -3.99 13.30
N PRO A 5 -3.31 -4.87 12.77
CA PRO A 5 -1.94 -5.00 13.29
C PRO A 5 -1.15 -3.70 13.17
N TRP A 6 -1.29 -3.01 12.03
CA TRP A 6 -0.55 -1.79 11.72
C TRP A 6 -1.11 -0.59 12.48
N THR A 7 -2.44 -0.51 12.60
CA THR A 7 -3.10 0.52 13.41
C THR A 7 -2.70 0.40 14.88
N HIS A 8 -2.71 -0.82 15.45
CA HIS A 8 -2.26 -1.02 16.83
C HIS A 8 -0.78 -0.72 17.04
N ALA A 9 0.06 -1.04 16.06
CA ALA A 9 1.48 -0.73 16.11
C ALA A 9 1.82 0.74 15.77
N GLY A 10 0.82 1.57 15.42
CA GLY A 10 1.02 2.96 15.02
C GLY A 10 1.89 3.11 13.76
N LEU A 11 1.88 2.11 12.87
CA LEU A 11 2.71 2.12 11.66
C LEU A 11 2.00 2.84 10.51
N PRO A 12 2.72 3.63 9.71
CA PRO A 12 2.16 4.27 8.54
C PRO A 12 1.85 3.24 7.45
N THR A 13 0.72 3.40 6.78
CA THR A 13 0.23 2.48 5.73
C THR A 13 -0.28 3.26 4.52
N VAL A 14 -0.06 2.72 3.31
CA VAL A 14 -0.58 3.27 2.05
C VAL A 14 -1.22 2.13 1.25
N GLY A 15 -2.43 2.35 0.74
CA GLY A 15 -3.11 1.46 -0.18
C GLY A 15 -2.92 1.92 -1.63
N LEU A 16 -2.52 1.01 -2.52
CA LEU A 16 -2.33 1.28 -3.94
C LEU A 16 -3.25 0.39 -4.78
N PRO A 17 -3.89 0.92 -5.84
CA PRO A 17 -4.65 0.10 -6.78
C PRO A 17 -3.70 -0.82 -7.55
N ALA A 18 -4.06 -2.09 -7.64
CA ALA A 18 -3.28 -3.15 -8.27
C ALA A 18 -4.08 -3.90 -9.34
N GLY A 19 -5.00 -3.19 -10.01
CA GLY A 19 -5.85 -3.69 -11.09
C GLY A 19 -7.11 -4.41 -10.62
N ALA A 20 -7.55 -5.41 -11.38
CA ALA A 20 -8.82 -6.10 -11.13
C ALA A 20 -8.70 -7.62 -11.34
N VAL A 21 -9.35 -8.38 -10.46
CA VAL A 21 -9.48 -9.84 -10.56
C VAL A 21 -10.97 -10.15 -10.67
N ASP A 22 -11.37 -10.90 -11.70
CA ASP A 22 -12.77 -11.22 -12.01
C ASP A 22 -13.68 -9.97 -12.09
N GLY A 23 -13.13 -8.85 -12.58
CA GLY A 23 -13.83 -7.57 -12.70
C GLY A 23 -13.95 -6.78 -11.39
N LEU A 24 -13.38 -7.26 -10.29
CA LEU A 24 -13.36 -6.59 -9.00
C LEU A 24 -12.01 -5.90 -8.75
N PRO A 25 -11.99 -4.65 -8.28
CA PRO A 25 -10.75 -3.93 -8.01
C PRO A 25 -9.99 -4.59 -6.87
N VAL A 26 -8.70 -4.81 -7.08
CA VAL A 26 -7.76 -5.28 -6.06
C VAL A 26 -6.73 -4.19 -5.77
N GLY A 27 -6.23 -4.19 -4.54
CA GLY A 27 -5.21 -3.26 -4.10
C GLY A 27 -4.17 -3.96 -3.25
N ILE A 28 -2.98 -3.37 -3.19
CA ILE A 28 -1.93 -3.78 -2.27
C ILE A 28 -1.83 -2.75 -1.13
N GLN A 29 -1.47 -3.22 0.05
CA GLN A 29 -1.16 -2.35 1.18
C GLN A 29 0.33 -2.42 1.48
N VAL A 30 0.97 -1.26 1.49
CA VAL A 30 2.39 -1.10 1.82
C VAL A 30 2.50 -0.47 3.20
N VAL A 31 3.40 -0.98 4.02
CA VAL A 31 3.61 -0.55 5.41
C VAL A 31 5.08 -0.20 5.60
N ALA A 32 5.36 0.91 6.26
CA ALA A 32 6.73 1.28 6.65
C ALA A 32 6.89 1.24 8.18
N GLY A 33 8.14 1.38 8.64
CA GLY A 33 8.43 1.51 10.06
C GLY A 33 7.82 2.77 10.68
N PHE A 34 7.76 2.81 12.01
CA PHE A 34 7.20 3.92 12.77
C PHE A 34 7.87 5.26 12.42
N GLY A 35 7.07 6.31 12.17
CA GLY A 35 7.55 7.66 11.82
C GLY A 35 8.31 7.73 10.50
N ARG A 36 8.00 6.85 9.54
CA ARG A 36 8.64 6.79 8.21
C ARG A 36 7.68 7.13 7.08
N ASP A 37 6.73 8.02 7.36
CA ASP A 37 5.66 8.45 6.47
C ASP A 37 6.20 8.99 5.13
N GLU A 38 7.20 9.87 5.15
CA GLU A 38 7.79 10.45 3.94
C GLU A 38 8.53 9.41 3.11
N ARG A 39 9.19 8.45 3.79
CA ARG A 39 9.85 7.33 3.11
C ARG A 39 8.81 6.39 2.48
N LEU A 40 7.69 6.15 3.17
CA LEU A 40 6.59 5.35 2.64
C LEU A 40 6.01 6.01 1.39
N LEU A 41 5.70 7.30 1.46
CA LEU A 41 5.18 8.07 0.33
C LEU A 41 6.12 8.03 -0.87
N ARG A 42 7.40 8.39 -0.68
CA ARG A 42 8.43 8.33 -1.74
C ARG A 42 8.51 6.95 -2.38
N TRP A 43 8.51 5.89 -1.58
CA TRP A 43 8.59 4.54 -2.12
C TRP A 43 7.31 4.16 -2.89
N THR A 44 6.14 4.55 -2.38
CA THR A 44 4.86 4.25 -3.04
C THR A 44 4.67 5.02 -4.33
N GLU A 45 5.25 6.21 -4.49
CA GLU A 45 5.29 6.95 -5.75
C GLU A 45 6.03 6.15 -6.83
N ASP A 46 7.18 5.56 -6.50
CA ASP A 46 7.95 4.71 -7.41
C ASP A 46 7.24 3.37 -7.71
N LEU A 47 6.53 2.82 -6.72
CA LEU A 47 5.88 1.52 -6.80
C LEU A 47 4.53 1.56 -7.52
N ALA A 48 3.79 2.66 -7.42
CA ALA A 48 2.47 2.84 -8.03
C ALA A 48 2.42 2.52 -9.53
N PRO A 49 3.33 3.02 -10.39
CA PRO A 49 3.31 2.69 -11.82
C PRO A 49 3.62 1.21 -12.09
N VAL A 50 4.52 0.59 -11.32
CA VAL A 50 4.91 -0.82 -11.48
C VAL A 50 3.73 -1.73 -11.17
N VAL A 51 3.02 -1.43 -10.08
CA VAL A 51 1.90 -2.25 -9.59
C VAL A 51 0.67 -2.13 -10.49
N ARG A 52 0.45 -0.96 -11.09
CA ARG A 52 -0.60 -0.79 -12.11
C ARG A 52 -0.32 -1.53 -13.41
N GLY A 53 0.94 -1.71 -13.78
CA GLY A 53 1.34 -2.44 -14.99
C GLY A 53 1.37 -3.97 -14.83
N ALA A 54 1.29 -4.48 -13.60
CA ALA A 54 1.35 -5.90 -13.30
C ALA A 54 -0.03 -6.58 -13.25
N ALA A 55 -1.10 -5.85 -13.61
CA ALA A 55 -2.49 -6.26 -13.40
C ALA A 55 -3.35 -6.19 -14.66
#